data_AF-A0A2E4DUN4-F1
#
_entry.id   AF-A0A2E4DUN4-F1
#
_cell.length_a   1.000
_cell.length_b   1.000
_cell.length_c   1.000
_cell.angle_alpha   90.00
_cell.angle_beta   90.00
_cell.angle_gamma   90.00
#
_symmetry.space_group_name_H-M   'P 1'
#
loop_
_entity.id
_entity.type
_entity.pdbx_description
1 polymer ?
#
loop_
_entity_poly.entity_id
_entity_poly.type
_entity_poly.pdbx_seq_one_letter_code
_entity_poly.pdbx_strand_id
1 'polypeptide(L)'
;GGQTEKDRLAYAFELATARQPDEEESEVLLSTFRTHLEEFNANREAAESLIQIGELPADEGLVPAELAAWTMLTNLLLNLDEVLTKG
;
A
#
# COMPACT_ATOMS: atom_id res chain seq x y z
N GLY A 1 -2.79 7.37 -8.95
CA GLY A 1 -3.86 7.48 -9.97
C GLY A 1 -4.68 6.19 -9.97
N GLY A 2 -5.85 6.18 -10.61
CA GLY A 2 -6.72 4.99 -10.69
C GLY A 2 -8.09 5.17 -10.02
N GLN A 3 -9.15 4.62 -10.63
CA GLN A 3 -10.52 4.69 -10.12
C GLN A 3 -10.84 3.50 -9.21
N THR A 4 -10.14 2.38 -9.38
CA THR A 4 -10.28 1.17 -8.56
C THR A 4 -9.03 0.89 -7.71
N GLU A 5 -9.16 0.04 -6.69
CA GLU A 5 -8.04 -0.46 -5.88
C GLU A 5 -6.95 -1.07 -6.78
N LYS A 6 -7.37 -1.87 -7.77
CA LYS A 6 -6.46 -2.53 -8.72
C LYS A 6 -5.70 -1.51 -9.58
N ASP A 7 -6.36 -0.46 -10.06
CA ASP A 7 -5.69 0.60 -10.83
C ASP A 7 -4.68 1.39 -9.98
N ARG A 8 -5.05 1.68 -8.72
CA ARG A 8 -4.17 2.38 -7.77
C ARG A 8 -2.94 1.55 -7.42
N LEU A 9 -3.13 0.25 -7.27
CA LEU A 9 -2.06 -0.71 -7.02
C LEU A 9 -1.13 -0.84 -8.22
N ALA A 10 -1.67 -1.03 -9.42
CA ALA A 10 -0.87 -1.10 -10.64
C ALA A 10 -0.05 0.19 -10.85
N TYR A 11 -0.66 1.35 -10.57
CA TYR A 11 0.04 2.63 -10.61
C TYR A 11 1.15 2.74 -9.55
N ALA A 12 0.90 2.34 -8.30
CA ALA A 12 1.92 2.36 -7.25
C ALA A 12 3.07 1.40 -7.55
N PHE A 13 2.76 0.23 -8.11
CA PHE A 13 3.74 -0.75 -8.57
C PHE A 13 4.61 -0.18 -9.69
N GLU A 14 4.02 0.38 -10.73
CA GLU A 14 4.74 1.01 -11.83
C GLU A 14 5.64 2.16 -11.36
N LEU A 15 5.17 2.97 -10.41
CA LEU A 15 6.00 4.02 -9.82
C LEU A 15 7.23 3.47 -9.08
N ALA A 16 7.13 2.31 -8.45
CA ALA A 16 8.21 1.69 -7.69
C ALA A 16 9.18 0.88 -8.57
N THR A 17 8.68 0.18 -9.60
CA THR A 17 9.44 -0.80 -10.38
C THR A 17 9.68 -0.40 -11.84
N ALA A 18 9.06 0.69 -12.32
CA ALA A 18 9.05 1.13 -13.71
C ALA A 18 8.48 0.10 -14.73
N ARG A 19 7.68 -0.87 -14.25
CA ARG A 19 6.95 -1.83 -15.09
C ARG A 19 5.54 -2.06 -14.57
N GLN A 20 4.67 -2.62 -15.40
CA GLN A 20 3.36 -3.09 -14.94
C GLN A 20 3.50 -4.41 -14.17
N PRO A 21 2.70 -4.64 -13.12
CA PRO A 21 2.59 -5.96 -12.52
C PRO A 21 1.91 -6.91 -13.51
N ASP A 22 2.27 -8.19 -13.46
CA ASP A 22 1.47 -9.21 -14.12
C ASP A 22 0.18 -9.53 -13.33
N GLU A 23 -0.60 -10.50 -13.82
CA GLU A 23 -1.88 -10.86 -13.20
C GLU A 23 -1.70 -11.52 -11.82
N GLU A 24 -0.69 -12.36 -11.65
CA GLU A 24 -0.39 -13.04 -10.39
C GLU A 24 0.11 -12.05 -9.35
N GLU A 25 1.05 -11.17 -9.73
CA GLU A 25 1.55 -10.09 -8.87
C GLU A 25 0.43 -9.14 -8.44
N SER A 26 -0.46 -8.78 -9.37
CA SER A 26 -1.61 -7.92 -9.08
C SER A 26 -2.55 -8.57 -8.05
N GLU A 27 -2.82 -9.87 -8.19
CA GLU A 27 -3.69 -10.59 -7.26
C GLU A 27 -3.07 -10.73 -5.87
N VAL A 28 -1.78 -11.08 -5.79
CA VAL A 28 -1.05 -11.19 -4.53
C VAL A 28 -1.04 -9.84 -3.80
N LEU A 29 -0.66 -8.77 -4.48
CA LEU A 29 -0.60 -7.44 -3.88
C LEU A 29 -1.98 -6.94 -3.45
N LEU A 30 -3.04 -7.22 -4.23
CA LEU A 30 -4.40 -6.84 -3.87
C LEU A 30 -4.90 -7.61 -2.64
N SER A 31 -4.58 -8.90 -2.56
CA SER A 31 -4.86 -9.74 -1.39
C SER A 31 -4.13 -9.22 -0.14
N THR A 32 -2.85 -8.88 -0.27
CA THR A 32 -2.07 -8.28 0.82
C THR A 32 -2.65 -6.94 1.27
N PHE A 33 -3.01 -6.06 0.34
CA PHE A 33 -3.66 -4.78 0.67
C PHE A 33 -4.96 -4.99 1.45
N ARG A 34 -5.82 -5.91 0.99
CA ARG A 34 -7.10 -6.22 1.66
C ARG A 34 -6.90 -6.81 3.05
N THR A 35 -5.88 -7.66 3.21
CA THR A 35 -5.53 -8.22 4.52
C THR A 35 -5.17 -7.11 5.50
N HIS A 36 -4.28 -6.18 5.12
CA HIS A 36 -3.95 -5.04 5.96
C HIS A 36 -5.15 -4.11 6.21
N LEU A 37 -5.99 -3.89 5.20
CA LEU A 37 -7.19 -3.09 5.35
C LEU A 37 -8.16 -3.70 6.37
N GLU A 38 -8.38 -5.01 6.33
CA GLU A 38 -9.20 -5.74 7.31
C GLU A 38 -8.60 -5.67 8.72
N GLU A 39 -7.28 -5.86 8.86
CA GLU A 39 -6.56 -5.74 10.12
C GLU A 39 -6.72 -4.35 10.74
N PHE A 40 -6.53 -3.29 9.95
CA PHE A 40 -6.65 -1.91 10.42
C PHE A 40 -8.10 -1.45 10.63
N ASN A 41 -9.06 -2.02 9.91
CA ASN A 41 -10.48 -1.83 10.20
C ASN A 41 -10.88 -2.48 11.53
N ALA A 42 -10.30 -3.65 11.85
CA ALA A 42 -10.51 -4.31 13.13
C ALA A 42 -9.73 -3.64 14.28
N ASN A 43 -8.63 -2.95 13.98
CA ASN A 43 -7.78 -2.27 14.95
C ASN A 43 -7.42 -0.84 14.51
N ARG A 44 -8.34 0.09 14.75
CA ARG A 44 -8.18 1.50 14.40
C ARG A 44 -7.00 2.17 15.12
N GLU A 45 -6.69 1.77 16.35
CA GLU A 45 -5.56 2.34 17.11
C GLU A 45 -4.22 2.00 16.46
N ALA A 46 -4.06 0.79 15.93
CA ALA A 46 -2.88 0.42 15.15
C ALA A 46 -2.77 1.23 13.86
N ALA A 47 -3.89 1.50 13.19
CA ALA A 47 -3.92 2.32 11.98
C ALA A 47 -3.49 3.77 12.28
N GLU A 48 -4.06 4.37 13.32
CA GLU A 48 -3.74 5.72 13.77
C GLU A 48 -2.28 5.84 14.22
N SER A 49 -1.78 4.84 14.95
CA SER A 49 -0.38 4.78 15.37
C SER A 49 0.58 4.72 14.18
N LEU A 50 0.22 4.00 13.11
CA LEU A 50 1.07 3.88 11.92
C LEU A 50 1.09 5.20 11.12
N ILE A 51 -0.07 5.82 10.89
CA ILE A 51 -0.18 7.01 10.03
C ILE A 51 0.23 8.31 10.75
N GLN A 52 0.30 8.31 12.08
CA GLN A 52 0.85 9.42 12.87
C GLN A 52 2.39 9.44 12.87
N ILE A 53 3.05 8.40 12.33
CA ILE A 53 4.50 8.39 12.14
C ILE A 53 4.82 9.21 10.88
N GLY A 54 4.86 10.53 11.02
CA GLY A 54 5.16 11.48 9.95
C GLY A 54 5.06 12.94 10.40
N GLU A 55 5.72 13.87 9.70
CA GLU A 55 5.69 15.30 10.06
C GLU A 55 4.37 16.01 9.66
N LEU A 56 3.50 15.33 8.89
CA LEU A 56 2.24 15.88 8.40
C LEU A 56 1.06 15.13 9.05
N PRO A 57 0.07 15.85 9.61
CA PRO A 57 -1.16 15.21 10.08
C PRO A 57 -1.87 14.55 8.90
N ALA A 58 -2.44 13.36 9.14
CA ALA A 58 -3.29 12.69 8.16
C ALA A 58 -4.47 13.61 7.80
N ASP A 59 -4.75 13.73 6.49
CA ASP A 59 -5.86 14.54 5.99
C ASP A 59 -7.19 14.00 6.57
N GLU A 60 -8.04 14.89 7.08
CA GLU A 60 -9.28 14.52 7.79
C GLU A 60 -10.27 13.77 6.89
N GLY A 61 -10.12 13.87 5.57
CA GLY A 61 -10.91 13.15 4.59
C GLY A 61 -10.49 11.70 4.33
N LEU A 62 -9.35 11.25 4.86
CA LEU A 62 -8.81 9.90 4.63
C LEU A 62 -9.26 8.93 5.72
N VAL A 63 -9.72 7.74 5.32
CA VAL A 63 -10.02 6.66 6.26
C VAL A 63 -8.70 6.13 6.83
N PRO A 64 -8.45 6.23 8.16
CA PRO A 64 -7.17 5.85 8.75
C PRO A 64 -6.69 4.44 8.38
N ALA A 65 -7.62 3.49 8.32
CA ALA A 65 -7.34 2.11 7.94
C ALA A 65 -6.88 1.97 6.48
N GLU A 66 -7.50 2.70 5.56
CA GLU A 66 -7.11 2.70 4.15
C GLU A 66 -5.73 3.32 3.97
N LEU A 67 -5.46 4.44 4.64
CA LEU A 67 -4.16 5.09 4.59
C LEU A 67 -3.05 4.18 5.16
N ALA A 68 -3.30 3.55 6.31
CA ALA A 68 -2.36 2.60 6.92
C ALA A 68 -2.08 1.39 6.01
N ALA A 69 -3.12 0.83 5.37
CA ALA A 69 -2.97 -0.28 4.43
C ALA A 69 -2.13 0.12 3.20
N TRP A 70 -2.35 1.31 2.63
CA TRP A 70 -1.52 1.83 1.53
C TRP A 70 -0.08 2.10 1.95
N THR A 71 0.15 2.58 3.18
CA THR A 71 1.50 2.75 3.74
C THR A 71 2.23 1.41 3.82
N MET A 72 1.58 0.36 4.33
CA MET A 72 2.15 -0.98 4.40
C MET A 72 2.43 -1.56 3.01
N LEU A 73 1.49 -1.45 2.07
CA LEU A 73 1.68 -1.91 0.71
C LEU A 73 2.83 -1.17 0.02
N THR A 74 2.94 0.14 0.21
CA THR A 74 4.03 0.93 -0.37
C THR A 74 5.38 0.54 0.24
N ASN A 75 5.45 0.32 1.56
CA ASN A 75 6.65 -0.22 2.19
C ASN A 75 7.02 -1.60 1.65
N LEU A 76 6.04 -2.48 1.37
CA LEU A 76 6.29 -3.76 0.72
C LEU A 76 6.87 -3.56 -0.70
N LEU A 77 6.27 -2.69 -1.51
CA LEU A 77 6.74 -2.38 -2.86
C LEU A 77 8.16 -1.80 -2.89
N LEU A 78 8.49 -0.93 -1.95
CA LEU A 78 9.84 -0.34 -1.83
C LEU A 78 10.89 -1.35 -1.32
N ASN A 79 10.45 -2.43 -0.66
CA ASN A 79 11.31 -3.50 -0.15
C ASN A 79 11.32 -4.76 -1.04
N LEU A 80 10.58 -4.78 -2.16
CA LEU A 80 10.64 -5.86 -3.13
C LEU A 80 12.03 -5.88 -3.81
N ASP A 81 12.66 -7.05 -3.89
CA ASP A 81 14.02 -7.31 -4.39
C ASP A 81 14.31 -6.73 -5.79
N GLU A 82 13.32 -6.36 -6.61
CA GLU A 82 13.56 -5.64 -7.87
C GLU A 82 14.16 -4.22 -7.69
N VAL A 83 14.08 -3.65 -6.49
CA VAL A 83 14.77 -2.39 -6.12
C VAL A 83 16.13 -2.67 -5.45
N LEU A 84 16.39 -3.90 -5.02
CA LEU A 84 17.64 -4.31 -4.35
C LEU A 84 18.40 -5.35 -5.18
N THR A 85 19.29 -4.83 -6.03
CA THR A 85 20.53 -5.47 -6.50
C THR A 85 20.38 -6.49 -7.63
N LYS A 86 20.84 -6.08 -8.82
CA LYS A 86 21.33 -7.01 -9.85
C LYS A 86 22.47 -7.87 -9.26
N GLY A 87 22.29 -9.19 -9.30
CA GLY A 87 23.35 -10.18 -9.24
C GLY A 87 23.28 -11.08 -10.46
#